data_AF-A0A094AZF1-F1
#
_entry.id   AF-A0A094AZF1-F1
#
_cell.length_a   1.000
_cell.length_b   1.000
_cell.length_c   1.000
_cell.angle_alpha   90.00
_cell.angle_beta   90.00
_cell.angle_gamma   90.00
#
_symmetry.space_group_name_H-M   'P 1'
#
loop_
_entity.id
_entity.type
_entity.pdbx_description
1 polymer ?
#
loop_
_entity_poly.entity_id
_entity_poly.type
_entity_poly.pdbx_seq_one_letter_code
_entity_poly.pdbx_strand_id
1 'polypeptide(L)'
;MRADDQFDRSIIRLGILLLLFDVYLTWARIEKAAPTSSAPEASNFGRLAQQPIGIQYIFFLVLCALSTLAFHLSIRFLTSSRLSPLHFLGLLPTYSRPNSVSTALLVSSSTKLFPILMVIWEYDVPAAARSLGWAVVANNIEALKILLDCGYVPAAILAAVGAVSRWLVARGILWAVGLEGLDSGWETPSDGKAFWSAIGMAREWGGRLGGL
;
A
#
# COMPACT_ATOMS: atom_id res chain seq x y z
N MET A 1 11.20 9.22 24.96
CA MET A 1 9.94 8.87 24.26
C MET A 1 8.78 9.50 25.04
N ARG A 2 7.95 10.34 24.41
CA ARG A 2 6.86 11.06 25.10
C ARG A 2 5.77 10.07 25.57
N ALA A 3 5.17 10.35 26.72
CA ALA A 3 4.14 9.52 27.35
C ALA A 3 2.78 9.58 26.64
N ASP A 4 2.60 10.55 25.74
CA ASP A 4 1.34 10.79 25.04
C ASP A 4 1.37 10.15 23.64
N ASP A 5 0.41 9.28 23.34
CA ASP A 5 0.21 8.68 22.01
C ASP A 5 -0.38 9.74 21.04
N GLN A 6 0.32 10.86 20.84
CA GLN A 6 -0.08 11.94 19.93
C GLN A 6 0.82 11.96 18.69
N PHE A 7 0.28 12.38 17.55
CA PHE A 7 1.09 12.60 16.35
C PHE A 7 1.91 13.88 16.48
N ASP A 8 3.23 13.76 16.37
CA ASP A 8 4.10 14.91 16.26
C ASP A 8 3.80 15.69 14.95
N ARG A 9 3.90 17.02 15.01
CA ARG A 9 3.65 17.90 13.85
C ARG A 9 4.55 17.57 12.65
N SER A 10 5.77 17.07 12.90
CA SER A 10 6.69 16.58 11.87
C SER A 10 6.16 15.34 11.14
N ILE A 11 5.53 14.41 11.86
CA ILE A 11 4.94 13.18 11.30
C ILE A 11 3.69 13.52 10.49
N ILE A 12 2.88 14.48 10.93
CA ILE A 12 1.75 14.98 10.15
C ILE A 12 2.24 15.59 8.83
N ARG A 13 3.29 16.42 8.88
CA ARG A 13 3.90 16.99 7.67
C ARG A 13 4.46 15.90 6.74
N LEU A 14 5.12 14.88 7.30
CA LEU A 14 5.58 13.72 6.53
C LEU A 14 4.41 12.96 5.90
N GLY A 15 3.31 12.76 6.63
CA GLY A 15 2.11 12.09 6.12
C GLY A 15 1.46 12.85 4.96
N ILE A 16 1.36 14.18 5.06
CA ILE A 16 0.85 15.03 3.96
C ILE A 16 1.76 14.91 2.74
N LEU A 17 3.08 14.94 2.94
CA LEU A 17 4.06 14.79 1.87
C LEU A 17 3.91 13.44 1.15
N LEU A 18 3.83 12.34 1.91
CA LEU A 18 3.64 10.99 1.36
C LEU A 18 2.30 10.83 0.65
N LEU A 19 1.23 11.47 1.16
CA LEU A 19 -0.07 11.49 0.50
C LEU A 19 -0.02 12.19 -0.85
N LEU A 20 0.61 13.38 -0.90
CA LEU A 20 0.74 14.14 -2.14
C LEU A 20 1.60 13.39 -3.17
N PHE A 21 2.59 12.65 -2.70
CA PHE A 21 3.39 11.77 -3.54
C PHE A 21 2.61 10.56 -4.06
N ASP A 22 1.77 9.94 -3.23
CA ASP A 22 0.85 8.90 -3.69
C ASP A 22 -0.10 9.44 -4.78
N VAL A 23 -0.59 10.67 -4.63
CA VAL A 23 -1.42 11.36 -5.66
C VAL A 23 -0.63 11.52 -6.97
N TYR A 24 0.58 12.06 -6.90
CA TYR A 24 1.44 12.25 -8.07
C TYR A 24 1.73 10.93 -8.80
N LEU A 25 2.16 9.90 -8.07
CA LEU A 25 2.46 8.59 -8.64
C LEU A 25 1.22 7.90 -9.21
N THR A 26 0.04 8.12 -8.63
CA THR A 26 -1.21 7.55 -9.13
C THR A 26 -1.62 8.21 -10.44
N TRP A 27 -1.55 9.55 -10.49
CA TRP A 27 -1.79 10.31 -11.72
C TRP A 27 -0.83 9.92 -12.83
N ALA A 28 0.49 9.91 -12.56
CA ALA A 28 1.51 9.57 -13.55
C ALA A 28 1.38 8.14 -14.09
N ARG A 29 0.98 7.19 -13.24
CA ARG A 29 0.73 5.79 -13.66
C ARG A 29 -0.46 5.70 -14.61
N ILE A 30 -1.53 6.43 -14.32
CA ILE A 30 -2.75 6.41 -15.13
C ILE A 30 -2.52 7.10 -16.48
N GLU A 31 -1.79 8.22 -16.51
CA GLU A 31 -1.42 8.90 -17.74
C GLU A 31 -0.62 7.97 -18.68
N LYS A 32 0.36 7.24 -18.12
CA LYS A 32 1.12 6.23 -18.88
C LYS A 32 0.27 5.03 -19.35
N ALA A 33 -0.86 4.74 -18.70
CA ALA A 33 -1.75 3.61 -19.02
C ALA A 33 -2.89 3.96 -20.01
N ALA A 34 -3.15 5.25 -20.25
CA ALA A 34 -4.18 5.73 -21.17
C ALA A 34 -3.99 5.40 -22.68
N PRO A 35 -2.78 5.25 -23.26
CA PRO A 35 -2.63 5.10 -24.71
C PRO A 35 -3.04 3.72 -25.27
N THR A 36 -3.38 2.74 -24.43
CA THR A 36 -3.68 1.35 -24.84
C THR A 36 -5.18 1.02 -24.99
N SER A 37 -6.09 1.92 -24.64
CA SER A 37 -7.53 1.72 -24.82
C SER A 37 -8.01 2.29 -26.16
N SER A 38 -8.41 1.42 -27.08
CA SER A 38 -8.82 1.68 -28.47
C SER A 38 -10.14 2.46 -28.68
N ALA A 39 -10.54 3.31 -27.72
CA ALA A 39 -11.61 4.31 -27.87
C ALA A 39 -11.52 5.37 -26.75
N PRO A 40 -10.66 6.41 -26.89
CA PRO A 40 -10.35 7.36 -25.81
C PRO A 40 -11.57 8.18 -25.35
N GLU A 41 -12.50 8.49 -26.26
CA GLU A 41 -13.54 9.50 -26.05
C GLU A 41 -14.80 8.97 -25.33
N ALA A 42 -15.01 7.64 -25.31
CA ALA A 42 -16.17 7.02 -24.65
C ALA A 42 -15.86 6.47 -23.25
N SER A 43 -14.59 6.45 -22.84
CA SER A 43 -14.19 5.94 -21.53
C SER A 43 -14.47 6.97 -20.42
N ASN A 44 -14.91 6.51 -19.24
CA ASN A 44 -15.08 7.39 -18.07
C ASN A 44 -13.77 8.10 -17.69
N PHE A 45 -12.62 7.55 -18.10
CA PHE A 45 -11.32 8.17 -17.94
C PHE A 45 -11.16 9.42 -18.82
N GLY A 46 -11.51 9.34 -20.11
CA GLY A 46 -11.52 10.50 -21.00
C GLY A 46 -12.41 11.62 -20.46
N ARG A 47 -13.55 11.28 -19.85
CA ARG A 47 -14.43 12.25 -19.19
C ARG A 47 -13.78 12.89 -17.95
N LEU A 48 -13.02 12.14 -17.17
CA LEU A 48 -12.27 12.65 -16.02
C LEU A 48 -11.10 13.56 -16.47
N ALA A 49 -10.39 13.18 -17.54
CA ALA A 49 -9.29 13.95 -18.11
C ALA A 49 -9.75 15.30 -18.70
N GLN A 50 -11.00 15.38 -19.16
CA GLN A 50 -11.63 16.62 -19.64
C GLN A 50 -12.18 17.51 -18.51
N GLN A 51 -12.23 17.04 -17.26
CA GLN A 51 -12.62 17.86 -16.11
C GLN A 51 -11.55 18.92 -15.80
N PRO A 52 -11.93 20.06 -15.20
CA PRO A 52 -10.95 21.03 -14.71
C PRO A 52 -9.97 20.36 -13.75
N ILE A 53 -8.71 20.81 -13.81
CA ILE A 53 -7.60 20.24 -13.07
C ILE A 53 -7.86 20.11 -11.56
N GLY A 54 -8.64 21.04 -10.98
CA GLY A 54 -9.06 20.96 -9.57
C GLY A 54 -9.91 19.74 -9.24
N ILE A 55 -10.84 19.35 -10.12
CA ILE A 55 -11.70 18.17 -9.92
C ILE A 55 -10.86 16.88 -10.03
N GLN A 56 -9.94 16.83 -10.99
CA GLN A 56 -9.01 15.69 -11.12
C GLN A 56 -8.16 15.54 -9.85
N TYR A 57 -7.59 16.63 -9.34
CA TYR A 57 -6.81 16.59 -8.11
C TYR A 57 -7.62 16.17 -6.89
N ILE A 58 -8.85 16.68 -6.71
CA ILE A 58 -9.71 16.28 -5.59
C ILE A 58 -10.03 14.78 -5.67
N PHE A 59 -10.31 14.26 -6.87
CA PHE A 59 -10.55 12.84 -7.08
C PHE A 59 -9.34 11.99 -6.66
N PHE A 60 -8.14 12.28 -7.18
CA PHE A 60 -6.95 11.53 -6.82
C PHE A 60 -6.58 11.68 -5.34
N LEU A 61 -6.78 12.88 -4.78
CA LEU A 61 -6.55 13.13 -3.36
C LEU A 61 -7.47 12.26 -2.50
N VAL A 62 -8.77 12.21 -2.79
CA VAL A 62 -9.73 11.37 -2.06
C VAL A 62 -9.40 9.89 -2.23
N LEU A 63 -9.10 9.44 -3.45
CA LEU A 63 -8.69 8.06 -3.74
C LEU A 63 -7.46 7.66 -2.91
N CYS A 64 -6.40 8.47 -2.95
CA CYS A 64 -5.17 8.20 -2.22
C CYS A 64 -5.34 8.32 -0.71
N ALA A 65 -6.14 9.28 -0.23
CA ALA A 65 -6.41 9.48 1.19
C ALA A 65 -7.19 8.31 1.78
N LEU A 66 -8.30 7.91 1.15
CA LEU A 66 -9.13 6.80 1.62
C LEU A 66 -8.35 5.47 1.59
N SER A 67 -7.59 5.23 0.53
CA SER A 67 -6.74 4.02 0.43
C SER A 67 -5.66 3.99 1.52
N THR A 68 -5.04 5.13 1.81
CA THR A 68 -4.02 5.26 2.87
C THR A 68 -4.65 5.10 4.26
N LEU A 69 -5.81 5.71 4.50
CA LEU A 69 -6.57 5.52 5.75
C LEU A 69 -6.96 4.05 5.91
N ALA A 70 -7.43 3.38 4.86
CA ALA A 70 -7.79 1.97 4.91
C ALA A 70 -6.60 1.06 5.29
N PHE A 71 -5.40 1.38 4.81
CA PHE A 71 -4.16 0.69 5.20
C PHE A 71 -3.85 0.89 6.70
N HIS A 72 -3.86 2.13 7.18
CA HIS A 72 -3.51 2.42 8.57
C HIS A 72 -4.58 1.95 9.55
N LEU A 73 -5.87 2.12 9.22
CA LEU A 73 -6.98 1.72 10.07
C LEU A 73 -7.08 0.19 10.19
N SER A 74 -6.81 -0.56 9.12
CA SER A 74 -6.82 -2.03 9.20
C SER A 74 -5.70 -2.53 10.11
N ILE A 75 -4.47 -2.04 9.96
CA ILE A 75 -3.34 -2.45 10.81
C ILE A 75 -3.57 -2.03 12.27
N ARG A 76 -4.10 -0.82 12.51
CA ARG A 76 -4.47 -0.36 13.86
C ARG A 76 -5.57 -1.20 14.47
N PHE A 77 -6.59 -1.56 13.69
CA PHE A 77 -7.66 -2.45 14.16
C PHE A 77 -7.08 -3.83 14.53
N LEU A 78 -6.22 -4.40 13.71
CA LEU A 78 -5.61 -5.72 13.97
C LEU A 78 -4.62 -5.70 15.16
N THR A 79 -3.99 -4.57 15.47
CA THR A 79 -3.01 -4.48 16.56
C THR A 79 -3.61 -4.02 17.89
N SER A 80 -4.60 -3.13 17.87
CA SER A 80 -5.14 -2.48 19.08
C SER A 80 -6.58 -2.86 19.43
N SER A 81 -7.35 -3.50 18.53
CA SER A 81 -8.73 -3.91 18.82
C SER A 81 -8.78 -5.19 19.65
N ARG A 82 -9.67 -5.23 20.65
CA ARG A 82 -10.00 -6.46 21.41
C ARG A 82 -10.63 -7.55 20.53
N LEU A 83 -11.24 -7.16 19.42
CA LEU A 83 -11.85 -8.06 18.44
C LEU A 83 -10.87 -8.51 17.36
N SER A 84 -9.56 -8.22 17.52
CA SER A 84 -8.57 -8.61 16.53
C SER A 84 -8.51 -10.13 16.41
N PRO A 85 -8.63 -10.69 15.19
CA PRO A 85 -8.49 -12.12 14.98
C PRO A 85 -7.08 -12.60 15.37
N LEU A 86 -6.04 -11.76 15.26
CA LEU A 86 -4.68 -12.10 15.68
C LEU A 86 -4.54 -12.26 17.19
N HIS A 87 -5.30 -11.48 17.96
CA HIS A 87 -5.36 -11.63 19.41
C HIS A 87 -6.13 -12.91 19.77
N PHE A 88 -7.26 -13.17 19.09
CA PHE A 88 -8.04 -14.40 19.29
C PHE A 88 -7.26 -15.67 18.93
N LEU A 89 -6.42 -15.61 17.89
CA LEU A 89 -5.52 -16.70 17.47
C LEU A 89 -4.25 -16.81 18.33
N GLY A 90 -4.05 -15.94 19.32
CA GLY A 90 -2.87 -15.94 20.20
C GLY A 90 -1.55 -15.57 19.50
N LEU A 91 -1.63 -14.94 18.32
CA LEU A 91 -0.46 -14.60 17.51
C LEU A 91 0.21 -13.28 17.95
N LEU A 92 -0.55 -12.36 18.56
CA LEU A 92 -0.06 -11.05 19.00
C LEU A 92 -0.78 -10.57 20.28
N PRO A 93 -0.06 -9.98 21.25
CA PRO A 93 -0.68 -9.25 22.35
C PRO A 93 -1.29 -7.92 21.86
N THR A 94 -2.33 -7.44 22.54
CA THR A 94 -2.96 -6.15 22.17
C THR A 94 -2.00 -4.99 22.43
N TYR A 95 -1.74 -4.20 21.39
CA TYR A 95 -0.86 -3.04 21.48
C TYR A 95 -1.64 -1.79 21.86
N SER A 96 -1.25 -1.12 22.95
CA SER A 96 -2.01 -0.02 23.54
C SER A 96 -1.74 1.36 22.90
N ARG A 97 -0.79 1.49 21.97
CA ARG A 97 -0.36 2.77 21.35
C ARG A 97 -0.56 2.80 19.83
N PRO A 98 -1.80 2.94 19.33
CA PRO A 98 -2.09 2.85 17.91
C PRO A 98 -1.48 3.98 17.06
N ASN A 99 -1.21 5.17 17.61
CA ASN A 99 -0.61 6.25 16.81
C ASN A 99 0.90 6.02 16.57
N SER A 100 1.57 5.29 17.47
CA SER A 100 2.94 4.81 17.23
C SER A 100 3.03 3.85 16.03
N VAL A 101 2.02 2.99 15.83
CA VAL A 101 1.92 2.08 14.67
C VAL A 101 1.82 2.88 13.37
N SER A 102 0.92 3.86 13.31
CA SER A 102 0.83 4.76 12.15
C SER A 102 2.13 5.52 11.91
N THR A 103 2.80 5.97 12.97
CA THR A 103 4.07 6.71 12.86
C THR A 103 5.17 5.84 12.27
N ALA A 104 5.35 4.61 12.76
CA ALA A 104 6.35 3.68 12.23
C ALA A 104 6.08 3.33 10.75
N LEU A 105 4.81 3.14 10.38
CA LEU A 105 4.42 2.88 9.00
C LEU A 105 4.63 4.09 8.08
N LEU A 106 4.37 5.31 8.55
CA LEU A 106 4.63 6.54 7.79
C LEU A 106 6.13 6.75 7.57
N VAL A 107 6.93 6.58 8.63
CA VAL A 107 8.40 6.66 8.53
C VAL A 107 8.94 5.58 7.61
N SER A 108 8.41 4.35 7.71
CA SER A 108 8.76 3.23 6.83
C SER A 108 8.37 3.49 5.38
N SER A 109 7.20 4.10 5.14
CA SER A 109 6.73 4.44 3.79
C SER A 109 7.48 5.60 3.14
N SER A 110 8.43 6.26 3.84
CA SER A 110 9.32 7.26 3.23
C SER A 110 10.17 6.72 2.07
N THR A 111 10.34 5.40 1.98
CA THR A 111 10.99 4.74 0.83
C THR A 111 10.22 4.94 -0.49
N LYS A 112 8.94 5.31 -0.45
CA LYS A 112 8.16 5.72 -1.63
C LYS A 112 8.66 6.99 -2.30
N LEU A 113 9.55 7.75 -1.65
CA LEU A 113 10.24 8.90 -2.25
C LEU A 113 11.26 8.47 -3.31
N PHE A 114 11.79 7.25 -3.20
CA PHE A 114 12.83 6.77 -4.10
C PHE A 114 12.33 6.59 -5.56
N PRO A 115 11.15 6.02 -5.82
CA PRO A 115 10.54 6.04 -7.15
C PRO A 115 10.40 7.43 -7.77
N ILE A 116 10.25 8.48 -6.98
CA ILE A 116 10.10 9.85 -7.50
C ILE A 116 11.43 10.40 -7.98
N LEU A 117 12.51 10.07 -7.28
CA LEU A 117 13.87 10.29 -7.79
C LEU A 117 14.10 9.52 -9.10
N MET A 118 13.57 8.29 -9.22
CA MET A 118 13.62 7.49 -10.47
C MET A 118 12.69 7.97 -11.59
N VAL A 119 11.72 8.84 -11.31
CA VAL A 119 10.88 9.48 -12.34
C VAL A 119 11.50 10.80 -12.80
N ILE A 120 12.15 11.54 -11.89
CA ILE A 120 12.85 12.79 -12.22
C ILE A 120 14.13 12.50 -13.01
N TRP A 121 14.79 11.38 -12.72
CA TRP A 121 15.96 10.91 -13.45
C TRP A 121 15.48 9.82 -14.44
N GLU A 122 15.89 9.82 -15.72
CA GLU A 122 15.40 8.90 -16.77
C GLU A 122 15.81 7.41 -16.58
N TYR A 123 15.65 6.87 -15.37
CA TYR A 123 15.87 5.47 -15.04
C TYR A 123 14.54 4.71 -15.17
N ASP A 124 13.93 4.75 -16.36
CA ASP A 124 12.68 4.05 -16.66
C ASP A 124 12.95 2.54 -16.85
N VAL A 125 13.46 1.88 -15.79
CA VAL A 125 13.70 0.44 -15.74
C VAL A 125 12.51 -0.21 -15.04
N PRO A 126 11.61 -0.92 -15.75
CA PRO A 126 10.41 -1.52 -15.14
C PRO A 126 10.72 -2.52 -14.02
N ALA A 127 11.92 -3.11 -14.03
CA ALA A 127 12.41 -3.97 -12.97
C ALA A 127 12.67 -3.22 -11.65
N ALA A 128 13.15 -1.98 -11.72
CA ALA A 128 13.44 -1.16 -10.55
C ALA A 128 12.16 -0.70 -9.83
N ALA A 129 11.13 -0.31 -10.58
CA ALA A 129 9.83 0.04 -9.99
C ALA A 129 9.22 -1.15 -9.22
N ARG A 130 9.36 -2.37 -9.75
CA ARG A 130 8.88 -3.60 -9.09
C ARG A 130 9.70 -3.94 -7.85
N SER A 131 11.03 -3.88 -7.91
CA SER A 131 11.89 -4.17 -6.75
C SER A 131 11.67 -3.18 -5.61
N LEU A 132 11.41 -1.91 -5.94
CA LEU A 132 11.05 -0.88 -4.96
C LEU A 132 9.70 -1.16 -4.30
N GLY A 133 8.71 -1.64 -5.05
CA GLY A 133 7.44 -2.09 -4.48
C GLY A 133 7.63 -3.17 -3.42
N TRP A 134 8.42 -4.21 -3.73
CA TRP A 134 8.79 -5.25 -2.76
C TRP A 134 9.60 -4.71 -1.57
N ALA A 135 10.50 -3.76 -1.81
CA ALA A 135 11.28 -3.12 -0.75
C ALA A 135 10.40 -2.33 0.22
N VAL A 136 9.37 -1.63 -0.27
CA VAL A 136 8.39 -0.92 0.58
C VAL A 136 7.61 -1.91 1.46
N VAL A 137 7.18 -3.04 0.90
CA VAL A 137 6.49 -4.10 1.66
C VAL A 137 7.41 -4.68 2.73
N ALA A 138 8.65 -5.02 2.37
CA ALA A 138 9.64 -5.53 3.31
C ALA A 138 9.95 -4.53 4.44
N ASN A 139 10.08 -3.23 4.12
CA ASN A 139 10.31 -2.19 5.11
C ASN A 139 9.12 -2.03 6.08
N ASN A 140 7.90 -2.16 5.59
CA ASN A 140 6.70 -2.13 6.42
C ASN A 140 6.64 -3.35 7.35
N ILE A 141 7.05 -4.54 6.88
CA ILE A 141 7.14 -5.75 7.70
C ILE A 141 8.18 -5.57 8.81
N GLU A 142 9.39 -5.10 8.49
CA GLU A 142 10.44 -4.92 9.48
C GLU A 142 10.06 -3.83 10.49
N ALA A 143 9.43 -2.74 10.06
CA ALA A 143 8.93 -1.70 10.95
C ALA A 143 7.87 -2.24 11.92
N LEU A 144 6.93 -3.06 11.45
CA LEU A 144 5.91 -3.69 12.30
C LEU A 144 6.52 -4.69 13.27
N LYS A 145 7.44 -5.53 12.81
CA LYS A 145 8.19 -6.51 13.62
C LYS A 145 8.92 -5.82 14.77
N ILE A 146 9.70 -4.77 14.47
CA ILE A 146 10.47 -4.01 15.47
C ILE A 146 9.53 -3.30 16.45
N LEU A 147 8.46 -2.68 15.96
CA LEU A 147 7.57 -1.90 16.81
C LEU A 147 6.74 -2.77 17.76
N LEU A 148 6.24 -3.91 17.26
CA LEU A 148 5.37 -4.82 17.99
C LEU A 148 6.14 -5.91 18.74
N ASP A 149 7.47 -5.94 18.58
CA ASP A 149 8.37 -6.98 19.11
C ASP A 149 7.85 -8.40 18.85
N CYS A 150 7.45 -8.64 17.59
CA CYS A 150 6.79 -9.88 17.18
C CYS A 150 7.60 -10.66 16.15
N GLY A 151 7.16 -11.89 15.84
CA GLY A 151 7.76 -12.68 14.78
C GLY A 151 7.50 -12.11 13.38
N TYR A 152 8.29 -12.56 12.40
CA TYR A 152 8.10 -12.19 10.99
C TYR A 152 6.72 -12.57 10.44
N VAL A 153 6.16 -13.69 10.89
CA VAL A 153 4.87 -14.20 10.39
C VAL A 153 3.70 -13.26 10.75
N PRO A 154 3.48 -12.88 12.03
CA PRO A 154 2.46 -11.89 12.36
C PRO A 154 2.67 -10.53 11.68
N ALA A 155 3.91 -10.04 11.60
CA ALA A 155 4.23 -8.79 10.92
C ALA A 155 3.88 -8.84 9.41
N ALA A 156 4.19 -9.95 8.75
CA ALA A 156 3.83 -10.18 7.34
C ALA A 156 2.32 -10.25 7.13
N ILE A 157 1.57 -10.93 8.02
CA ILE A 157 0.10 -10.98 7.96
C ILE A 157 -0.49 -9.58 8.11
N LEU A 158 -0.01 -8.78 9.07
CA LEU A 158 -0.45 -7.40 9.26
C LEU A 158 -0.21 -6.55 8.02
N ALA A 159 1.00 -6.61 7.46
CA ALA A 159 1.35 -5.88 6.23
C ALA A 159 0.48 -6.32 5.04
N ALA A 160 0.24 -7.63 4.90
CA ALA A 160 -0.60 -8.19 3.85
C ALA A 160 -2.07 -7.74 3.98
N VAL A 161 -2.66 -7.81 5.18
CA VAL A 161 -4.03 -7.33 5.42
C VAL A 161 -4.15 -5.83 5.16
N GLY A 162 -3.14 -5.04 5.55
CA GLY A 162 -3.05 -3.63 5.20
C GLY A 162 -3.04 -3.39 3.68
N ALA A 163 -2.18 -4.11 2.96
CA ALA A 163 -2.08 -4.00 1.51
C ALA A 163 -3.39 -4.39 0.80
N VAL A 164 -4.03 -5.47 1.24
CA VAL A 164 -5.33 -5.91 0.72
C VAL A 164 -6.43 -4.90 1.02
N SER A 165 -6.48 -4.32 2.22
CA SER A 165 -7.50 -3.30 2.53
C SER A 165 -7.33 -2.04 1.69
N ARG A 166 -6.09 -1.60 1.47
CA ARG A 166 -5.75 -0.49 0.55
C ARG A 166 -6.20 -0.80 -0.87
N TRP A 167 -5.89 -2.00 -1.35
CA TRP A 167 -6.25 -2.48 -2.69
C TRP A 167 -7.77 -2.52 -2.87
N LEU A 168 -8.50 -3.11 -1.93
CA LEU A 168 -9.97 -3.19 -1.99
C LEU A 168 -10.64 -1.81 -2.02
N VAL A 169 -10.18 -0.86 -1.21
CA VAL A 169 -10.74 0.49 -1.18
C VAL A 169 -10.44 1.25 -2.47
N ALA A 170 -9.20 1.18 -2.96
CA ALA A 170 -8.83 1.79 -4.24
C ALA A 170 -9.71 1.23 -5.36
N ARG A 171 -9.86 -0.10 -5.43
CA ARG A 171 -10.71 -0.78 -6.40
C ARG A 171 -12.17 -0.38 -6.29
N GLY A 172 -12.71 -0.35 -5.07
CA GLY A 172 -14.10 0.00 -4.83
C GLY A 172 -14.41 1.43 -5.30
N ILE A 173 -13.48 2.37 -5.10
CA ILE A 173 -13.62 3.75 -5.57
C ILE A 173 -13.55 3.82 -7.10
N LEU A 174 -12.60 3.12 -7.73
CA LEU A 174 -12.50 3.08 -9.20
C LEU A 174 -13.72 2.43 -9.84
N TRP A 175 -14.22 1.33 -9.25
CA TRP A 175 -15.45 0.67 -9.66
C TRP A 175 -16.67 1.60 -9.53
N ALA A 176 -16.81 2.30 -8.41
CA ALA A 176 -17.91 3.23 -8.19
C ALA A 176 -17.96 4.38 -9.21
N VAL A 177 -16.81 4.75 -9.78
CA VAL A 177 -16.70 5.81 -10.81
C VAL A 177 -16.69 5.23 -12.24
N GLY A 178 -16.75 3.90 -12.39
CA GLY A 178 -16.77 3.23 -13.70
C GLY A 178 -15.42 3.25 -14.42
N LEU A 179 -14.31 3.28 -13.68
CA LEU A 179 -12.92 3.28 -14.17
C LEU A 179 -12.28 1.88 -14.14
N GLU A 180 -13.11 0.84 -14.26
CA GLU A 180 -12.72 -0.58 -14.12
C GLU A 180 -11.62 -1.05 -15.08
N GLY A 181 -11.44 -0.36 -16.22
CA GLY A 181 -10.43 -0.69 -17.23
C GLY A 181 -9.00 -0.25 -16.88
N LEU A 182 -8.83 0.69 -15.94
CA LEU A 182 -7.52 1.04 -15.39
C LEU A 182 -6.99 -0.07 -14.47
N ASP A 183 -7.83 -1.09 -14.21
CA ASP A 183 -7.53 -2.07 -13.20
C ASP A 183 -6.38 -3.05 -13.56
N SER A 184 -5.88 -3.01 -14.79
CA SER A 184 -4.77 -3.86 -15.22
C SER A 184 -3.39 -3.28 -14.89
N GLY A 185 -3.29 -1.97 -14.61
CA GLY A 185 -2.03 -1.26 -14.35
C GLY A 185 -1.72 -0.92 -12.89
N TRP A 186 -2.73 -0.94 -12.00
CA TRP A 186 -2.56 -0.81 -10.55
C TRP A 186 -2.35 -2.22 -9.98
N GLU A 187 -1.09 -2.60 -9.75
CA GLU A 187 -0.75 -3.74 -8.86
C GLU A 187 -1.66 -4.97 -8.99
N THR A 188 -2.01 -5.38 -10.21
CA THR A 188 -2.16 -6.81 -10.42
C THR A 188 -0.72 -7.30 -10.45
N PRO A 189 -0.26 -8.08 -9.46
CA PRO A 189 0.70 -9.09 -9.86
C PRO A 189 -0.02 -9.80 -11.00
N SER A 190 0.52 -9.70 -12.22
CA SER A 190 0.16 -10.50 -13.39
C SER A 190 0.45 -12.00 -13.16
N ASP A 191 0.34 -12.41 -11.90
CA ASP A 191 1.14 -13.36 -11.17
C ASP A 191 0.40 -13.70 -9.87
N GLY A 192 -0.94 -13.61 -9.83
CA GLY A 192 -1.69 -14.41 -8.86
C GLY A 192 -1.18 -15.86 -8.90
N LYS A 193 -0.87 -16.37 -10.10
CA LYS A 193 -0.16 -17.64 -10.30
C LYS A 193 1.27 -17.67 -9.77
N ALA A 194 2.07 -16.60 -9.88
CA ALA A 194 3.45 -16.59 -9.36
C ALA A 194 3.54 -16.33 -7.85
N PHE A 195 2.56 -15.67 -7.25
CA PHE A 195 2.38 -15.59 -5.80
C PHE A 195 2.00 -16.96 -5.23
N TRP A 196 1.02 -17.65 -5.85
CA TRP A 196 0.68 -19.03 -5.50
C TRP A 196 1.84 -20.00 -5.78
N SER A 197 2.65 -19.78 -6.83
CA SER A 197 3.84 -20.60 -7.10
C SER A 197 4.98 -20.32 -6.13
N ALA A 198 5.20 -19.06 -5.74
CA ALA A 198 6.19 -18.69 -4.74
C ALA A 198 5.84 -19.24 -3.35
N ILE A 199 4.55 -19.21 -2.97
CA ILE A 199 4.05 -19.86 -1.75
C ILE A 199 4.20 -21.39 -1.85
N GLY A 200 3.89 -21.98 -3.01
CA GLY A 200 4.09 -23.41 -3.26
C GLY A 200 5.56 -23.81 -3.11
N MET A 201 6.47 -23.03 -3.68
CA MET A 201 7.91 -23.27 -3.62
C MET A 201 8.44 -23.09 -2.19
N ALA A 202 8.04 -22.04 -1.47
CA ALA A 202 8.41 -21.86 -0.06
C ALA A 202 7.94 -23.02 0.84
N ARG A 203 6.74 -23.57 0.57
CA ARG A 203 6.20 -24.74 1.26
C ARG A 203 6.99 -26.01 0.93
N GLU A 204 7.42 -26.17 -0.31
CA GLU A 204 8.22 -27.32 -0.76
C GLU A 204 9.65 -27.29 -0.18
N TRP A 205 10.25 -26.10 -0.08
CA TRP A 205 11.53 -25.88 0.61
C TRP A 205 11.42 -26.12 2.12
N GLY A 206 10.32 -25.70 2.75
CA GLY A 206 10.04 -25.99 4.16
C GLY A 206 9.84 -27.49 4.43
N GLY A 207 9.20 -28.21 3.51
CA GLY A 207 9.03 -29.67 3.60
C GLY A 207 10.34 -30.45 3.49
N ARG A 208 11.34 -29.94 2.75
CA ARG A 208 12.67 -30.57 2.62
C ARG A 208 13.57 -30.39 3.84
N LEU A 209 13.30 -29.38 4.69
CA LEU A 209 14.04 -29.14 5.94
C LEU A 209 13.45 -29.87 7.15
N GLY A 210 12.19 -30.33 7.07
CA GLY A 210 11.53 -31.12 8.12
C GLY A 210 11.62 -32.65 7.93
N GLY A 211 12.40 -33.12 6.95
CA GLY A 211 12.59 -34.54 6.63
C GLY A 211 14.01 -35.06 6.83
N LEU A 212 14.86 -34.29 7.55
CA LEU A 212 16.13 -34.72 8.13
C LEU A 212 15.99 -34.71 9.66
#